data_AF-A0ABD2UK80-F1
#
_entry.id   AF-A0ABD2UK80-F1
#
_cell.length_a   1.000
_cell.length_b   1.000
_cell.length_c   1.000
_cell.angle_alpha   90.00
_cell.angle_beta   90.00
_cell.angle_gamma   90.00
#
_symmetry.space_group_name_H-M   'P 1'
#
loop_
_entity.id
_entity.type
_entity.pdbx_description
1 polymer ?
#
loop_
_entity_poly.entity_id
_entity_poly.type
_entity_poly.pdbx_seq_one_letter_code
_entity_poly.pdbx_strand_id
1 'polypeptide(L)'
;MIILWLTAMIPQLKNLPCSHFQHVCNGPTVLQLAVLFSCFGFMSVGAGFVRPCSIIFGADQLENRKNKRILESYFNWYYASTGISTILAVTLIVYIQDSYGWKVGFGVPAILMFLSVLMFQIGSPLYIKVKAKTKQNLVIGLFQTVVAAFRKRNTRRLSLTDCDEYYRWPLESEVFTPSKDLRFLNRACIIEDPERDLNPDGSTSNPWNLSSVERVESLKAIIRVLPMWSTGFIIFVDMNVFAFSLLQKKTMDRHIFPDHFEIPAASFSVFLIIALTIWIAFYDVFWSLCCQNILDSLEG
;
A
#
# COMPACT_ATOMS: atom_id res chain seq x y z
N MET A 1 15.84 -8.91 -3.77
CA MET A 1 17.12 -8.17 -3.81
C MET A 1 18.32 -9.10 -4.02
N ILE A 2 18.59 -10.08 -3.16
CA ILE A 2 19.75 -10.99 -3.33
C ILE A 2 19.68 -11.75 -4.66
N ILE A 3 18.54 -12.37 -4.99
CA ILE A 3 18.40 -13.12 -6.25
C ILE A 3 18.57 -12.19 -7.47
N LEU A 4 18.00 -10.98 -7.43
CA LEU A 4 18.22 -9.95 -8.46
C LEU A 4 19.70 -9.60 -8.58
N TRP A 5 20.41 -9.43 -7.46
CA TRP A 5 21.84 -9.14 -7.48
C TRP A 5 22.65 -10.30 -8.08
N LEU A 6 22.30 -11.55 -7.75
CA LEU A 6 22.90 -12.76 -8.33
C LEU A 6 22.70 -12.83 -9.86
N THR A 7 21.56 -12.36 -10.40
CA THR A 7 21.37 -12.30 -11.86
C THR A 7 22.36 -11.38 -12.57
N ALA A 8 22.90 -10.36 -11.88
CA ALA A 8 23.94 -9.50 -12.44
C ALA A 8 25.35 -10.09 -12.28
N MET A 9 25.57 -10.94 -11.26
CA MET A 9 26.87 -11.55 -10.96
C MET A 9 27.15 -12.82 -11.78
N ILE A 10 26.14 -13.69 -11.94
CA ILE A 10 26.29 -15.00 -12.57
C ILE A 10 26.28 -14.85 -14.11
N PRO A 11 27.36 -15.22 -14.81
CA PRO A 11 27.46 -15.05 -16.27
C PRO A 11 26.38 -15.80 -17.06
N GLN A 12 25.92 -16.94 -16.54
CA GLN A 12 24.88 -17.78 -17.18
C GLN A 12 23.49 -17.12 -17.14
N LEU A 13 23.25 -16.24 -16.15
CA LEU A 13 21.99 -15.50 -15.99
C LEU A 13 22.02 -14.14 -16.69
N LYS A 14 23.18 -13.72 -17.19
CA LYS A 14 23.38 -12.49 -17.94
C LYS A 14 23.39 -12.80 -19.45
N ASN A 15 22.74 -11.98 -20.26
CA ASN A 15 22.93 -12.05 -21.71
C ASN A 15 24.37 -11.70 -22.04
N LEU A 16 24.98 -12.41 -23.00
CA LEU A 16 26.28 -12.00 -23.53
C LEU A 16 26.16 -10.57 -24.08
N PRO A 17 27.15 -9.69 -23.80
CA PRO A 17 27.15 -8.35 -24.37
C PRO A 17 27.17 -8.47 -25.90
N CYS A 18 26.19 -7.85 -26.57
CA CYS A 18 26.19 -7.81 -28.02
C CYS A 18 27.34 -6.93 -28.48
N SER A 19 28.25 -7.54 -29.26
CA SER A 19 29.37 -6.83 -29.84
C SER A 19 28.85 -5.85 -30.88
N HIS A 20 29.50 -4.69 -30.98
CA HIS A 20 29.11 -3.60 -31.90
C HIS A 20 29.08 -4.02 -33.39
N PHE A 21 29.61 -5.21 -33.71
CA PHE A 21 29.73 -5.78 -35.05
C PHE A 21 28.64 -6.80 -35.42
N GLN A 22 27.70 -7.09 -34.53
CA GLN A 22 26.68 -8.12 -34.75
C GLN A 22 25.29 -7.47 -34.81
N HIS A 23 24.76 -7.30 -36.03
CA HIS A 23 23.44 -6.69 -36.28
C HIS A 23 22.26 -7.51 -35.73
N VAL A 24 22.48 -8.76 -35.30
CA VAL A 24 21.47 -9.64 -34.71
C VAL A 24 21.93 -10.04 -33.31
N CYS A 25 21.28 -9.46 -32.31
CA CYS A 25 21.51 -9.74 -30.90
C CYS A 25 20.56 -10.86 -30.46
N ASN A 26 21.09 -11.98 -29.96
CA ASN A 26 20.25 -13.04 -29.41
C ASN A 26 19.54 -12.52 -28.15
N GLY A 27 18.21 -12.57 -28.15
CA GLY A 27 17.38 -12.17 -27.02
C GLY A 27 17.63 -13.01 -25.77
N PRO A 28 17.11 -12.58 -24.60
CA PRO A 28 17.20 -13.35 -23.37
C PRO A 28 16.53 -14.72 -23.53
N THR A 29 17.13 -15.74 -22.91
CA THR A 29 16.51 -17.07 -22.82
C THR A 29 15.28 -17.03 -21.92
N VAL A 30 14.35 -17.96 -22.15
CA VAL A 30 13.13 -18.11 -21.33
C VAL A 30 13.47 -18.28 -19.85
N LEU A 31 14.54 -19.01 -19.53
CA LEU A 31 15.01 -19.23 -18.16
C LEU A 31 15.48 -17.92 -17.50
N GLN A 32 16.28 -17.11 -18.21
CA GLN A 32 16.75 -15.81 -17.70
C GLN A 32 15.58 -14.88 -17.40
N LEU A 33 14.59 -14.84 -18.30
CA LEU A 33 13.39 -14.03 -18.13
C LEU A 33 12.50 -14.53 -16.98
N ALA A 34 12.32 -15.84 -16.84
CA ALA A 34 11.55 -16.45 -15.76
C ALA A 34 12.17 -16.14 -14.37
N VAL A 35 13.50 -16.23 -14.26
CA VAL A 35 14.21 -15.86 -13.02
C VAL A 35 14.06 -14.37 -12.72
N LEU A 36 14.20 -13.52 -13.74
CA LEU A 36 14.05 -12.07 -13.58
C LEU A 36 12.63 -11.68 -13.12
N PHE A 37 11.59 -12.23 -13.73
CA PHE A 37 10.21 -11.97 -13.32
C PHE A 37 9.89 -12.53 -11.94
N SER A 38 10.42 -13.70 -11.60
CA SER A 38 10.28 -14.26 -10.25
C SER A 38 10.90 -13.31 -9.21
N CYS A 39 12.09 -12.75 -9.49
CA CYS A 39 12.71 -11.74 -8.64
C CYS A 39 11.82 -10.51 -8.45
N PHE A 40 11.26 -9.95 -9.54
CA PHE A 40 10.35 -8.81 -9.45
C PHE A 40 9.08 -9.14 -8.66
N GLY A 41 8.52 -10.33 -8.83
CA GLY A 41 7.40 -10.83 -8.04
C GLY A 41 7.71 -10.87 -6.55
N PHE A 42 8.80 -11.51 -6.13
CA PHE A 42 9.19 -11.56 -4.72
C PHE A 42 9.48 -10.18 -4.12
N MET A 43 10.07 -9.27 -4.90
CA MET A 43 10.33 -7.89 -4.44
C MET A 43 9.04 -7.10 -4.28
N SER A 44 8.08 -7.28 -5.20
CA SER A 44 6.75 -6.65 -5.11
C SER A 44 6.01 -7.15 -3.86
N VAL A 45 5.97 -8.46 -3.64
CA VAL A 45 5.37 -9.07 -2.44
C VAL A 45 6.02 -8.55 -1.16
N GLY A 46 7.35 -8.57 -1.09
CA GLY A 46 8.08 -8.07 0.09
C GLY A 46 7.83 -6.58 0.36
N ALA A 47 7.87 -5.74 -0.68
CA ALA A 47 7.59 -4.31 -0.54
C ALA A 47 6.13 -4.03 -0.11
N GLY A 48 5.18 -4.82 -0.63
CA GLY A 48 3.76 -4.73 -0.30
C GLY A 48 3.45 -5.03 1.17
N PHE A 49 4.21 -5.96 1.79
CA PHE A 49 4.04 -6.26 3.22
C PHE A 49 4.78 -5.30 4.14
N VAL A 50 6.04 -4.97 3.82
CA VAL A 50 6.89 -4.19 4.74
C VAL A 50 6.35 -2.78 4.94
N ARG A 51 5.94 -2.08 3.87
CA ARG A 51 5.54 -0.66 3.92
C ARG A 51 4.34 -0.36 4.84
N PRO A 52 3.18 -1.03 4.72
CA PRO A 52 2.05 -0.76 5.60
C PRO A 52 2.31 -1.22 7.04
N CYS A 53 3.09 -2.31 7.22
CA CYS A 53 3.38 -2.81 8.56
C CYS A 53 4.39 -1.92 9.30
N SER A 54 5.40 -1.36 8.63
CA SER A 54 6.46 -0.58 9.28
C SER A 54 5.95 0.71 9.92
N ILE A 55 5.05 1.41 9.23
CA ILE A 55 4.52 2.69 9.72
C ILE A 55 3.62 2.49 10.95
N ILE A 56 2.73 1.49 10.90
CA ILE A 56 1.83 1.19 12.02
C ILE A 56 2.62 0.62 13.20
N PHE A 57 3.57 -0.29 12.94
CA PHE A 57 4.42 -0.85 13.99
C PHE A 57 5.19 0.24 14.75
N GLY A 58 5.70 1.26 14.05
CA GLY A 58 6.37 2.40 14.69
C GLY A 58 5.42 3.29 15.47
N ALA A 59 4.21 3.52 14.96
CA ALA A 59 3.16 4.24 15.68
C ALA A 59 2.75 3.53 16.98
N ASP A 60 2.62 2.20 16.96
CA ASP A 60 2.30 1.36 18.12
C ASP A 60 3.33 1.51 19.26
N GLN A 61 4.59 1.81 18.93
CA GLN A 61 5.63 2.06 19.95
C GLN A 61 5.38 3.34 20.76
N LEU A 62 4.61 4.28 20.21
CA LEU A 62 4.36 5.60 20.77
C LEU A 62 2.94 5.75 21.36
N GLU A 63 2.01 4.86 21.00
CA GLU A 63 0.59 4.93 21.39
C GLU A 63 0.40 4.97 22.91
N ASN A 64 1.15 4.15 23.67
CA ASN A 64 1.06 4.11 25.13
C ASN A 64 1.44 5.43 25.82
N ARG A 65 2.11 6.36 25.13
CA ARG A 65 2.49 7.66 25.72
C ARG A 65 1.36 8.69 25.68
N LYS A 66 0.18 8.38 25.11
CA LYS A 66 -1.04 9.23 25.02
C LYS A 66 -0.80 10.68 24.54
N ASN A 67 0.34 10.95 23.92
CA ASN A 67 0.71 12.29 23.48
C ASN A 67 0.55 12.40 21.97
N LYS A 68 -0.57 12.99 21.56
CA LYS A 68 -0.92 13.19 20.13
C LYS A 68 0.19 13.92 19.36
N ARG A 69 0.85 14.90 19.99
CA ARG A 69 1.92 15.70 19.36
C ARG A 69 3.16 14.86 19.02
N ILE A 70 3.50 13.87 19.85
CA ILE A 70 4.63 12.97 19.58
C ILE A 70 4.30 12.05 18.40
N LEU A 71 3.06 11.56 18.33
CA LEU A 71 2.61 10.71 17.24
C LEU A 71 2.55 11.46 15.89
N GLU A 72 2.04 12.69 15.88
CA GLU A 72 2.07 13.56 14.70
C GLU A 72 3.50 13.85 14.24
N SER A 73 4.40 14.18 15.17
CA SER A 73 5.82 14.39 14.88
C SER A 73 6.47 13.14 14.28
N TYR A 74 6.14 11.95 14.77
CA TYR A 74 6.59 10.68 14.19
C TYR A 74 6.18 10.54 12.72
N PHE A 75 4.91 10.76 12.40
CA PHE A 75 4.44 10.70 11.01
C PHE A 75 5.15 11.72 10.12
N ASN A 76 5.32 12.95 10.61
CA ASN A 76 6.05 14.00 9.87
C ASN A 76 7.50 13.58 9.58
N TRP A 77 8.22 13.06 10.59
CA TRP A 77 9.60 12.61 10.41
C TRP A 77 9.71 11.37 9.52
N TYR A 78 8.75 10.45 9.61
CA TYR A 78 8.67 9.28 8.75
C TYR A 78 8.52 9.65 7.27
N TYR A 79 7.60 10.57 6.95
CA TYR A 79 7.39 11.04 5.59
C TYR A 79 8.58 11.88 5.07
N ALA A 80 9.14 12.76 5.91
CA ALA A 80 10.33 13.53 5.56
C ALA A 80 11.53 12.61 5.26
N SER A 81 11.78 11.61 6.11
CA SER A 81 12.85 10.62 5.91
C SER A 81 12.63 9.82 4.62
N THR A 82 11.40 9.37 4.36
CA THR A 82 11.05 8.63 3.14
C THR A 82 11.26 9.48 1.88
N GLY A 83 10.92 10.78 1.93
CA GLY A 83 11.15 11.72 0.84
C GLY A 83 12.64 11.88 0.52
N ILE A 84 13.47 12.13 1.54
CA ILE A 84 14.93 12.25 1.40
C ILE A 84 15.53 10.94 0.85
N SER A 85 15.12 9.78 1.40
CA SER A 85 15.58 8.47 0.91
C SER A 85 15.19 8.24 -0.55
N THR A 86 14.01 8.69 -0.98
CA THR A 86 13.57 8.57 -2.38
C THR A 86 14.43 9.41 -3.30
N ILE A 87 14.71 10.68 -2.93
CA ILE A 87 15.60 11.56 -3.70
C ILE A 87 17.00 10.94 -3.82
N LEU A 88 17.56 10.44 -2.72
CA LEU A 88 18.86 9.75 -2.73
C LEU A 88 18.84 8.49 -3.61
N ALA A 89 17.75 7.72 -3.59
CA ALA A 89 17.62 6.53 -4.41
C ALA A 89 17.59 6.87 -5.91
N VAL A 90 16.79 7.84 -6.33
CA VAL A 90 16.68 8.20 -7.76
C VAL A 90 17.88 9.00 -8.28
N THR A 91 18.71 9.58 -7.41
CA THR A 91 19.97 10.26 -7.78
C THR A 91 21.16 9.31 -7.66
N LEU A 92 21.60 9.04 -6.43
CA LEU A 92 22.85 8.36 -6.11
C LEU A 92 22.85 6.89 -6.56
N ILE A 93 21.78 6.14 -6.25
CA ILE A 93 21.73 4.71 -6.61
C ILE A 93 21.61 4.55 -8.12
N VAL A 94 20.81 5.39 -8.78
CA VAL A 94 20.72 5.41 -10.25
C VAL A 94 22.06 5.79 -10.89
N TYR A 95 22.77 6.77 -10.35
CA TYR A 95 24.12 7.13 -10.80
C TYR A 95 25.10 5.96 -10.66
N ILE A 96 25.06 5.24 -9.53
CA ILE A 96 25.89 4.05 -9.35
C ILE A 96 25.52 2.96 -10.38
N GLN A 97 24.22 2.78 -10.67
CA GLN A 97 23.74 1.81 -11.66
C GLN A 97 24.21 2.14 -13.08
N ASP A 98 24.19 3.42 -13.48
CA ASP A 98 24.57 3.88 -14.82
C ASP A 98 26.10 3.87 -15.00
N SER A 99 26.85 4.39 -14.02
CA SER A 99 28.31 4.59 -14.12
C SER A 99 29.14 3.35 -13.76
N TYR A 100 28.74 2.57 -12.74
CA TYR A 100 29.49 1.39 -12.26
C TYR A 100 28.80 0.06 -12.61
N GLY A 101 27.65 0.13 -13.28
CA GLY A 101 26.90 -1.01 -13.79
C GLY A 101 26.05 -1.75 -12.76
N TRP A 102 25.21 -2.64 -13.28
CA TRP A 102 24.17 -3.35 -12.52
C TRP A 102 24.68 -4.26 -11.40
N LYS A 103 25.92 -4.75 -11.49
CA LYS A 103 26.55 -5.57 -10.43
C LYS A 103 26.69 -4.79 -9.13
N VAL A 104 27.22 -3.57 -9.20
CA VAL A 104 27.36 -2.70 -8.02
C VAL A 104 26.00 -2.09 -7.68
N GLY A 105 25.27 -1.65 -8.70
CA GLY A 105 23.98 -0.98 -8.54
C GLY A 105 22.87 -1.80 -7.87
N PHE A 106 22.86 -3.13 -8.02
CA PHE A 106 21.95 -4.01 -7.25
C PHE A 106 22.54 -4.47 -5.91
N GLY A 107 23.87 -4.49 -5.78
CA GLY A 107 24.54 -4.87 -4.54
C GLY A 107 24.29 -3.87 -3.42
N VAL A 108 24.37 -2.57 -3.71
CA VAL A 108 24.17 -1.52 -2.69
C VAL A 108 22.79 -1.62 -2.02
N PRO A 109 21.64 -1.64 -2.74
CA PRO A 109 20.34 -1.84 -2.11
C PRO A 109 20.19 -3.18 -1.38
N ALA A 110 20.82 -4.25 -1.90
CA ALA A 110 20.77 -5.57 -1.25
C ALA A 110 21.45 -5.56 0.12
N ILE A 111 22.62 -4.91 0.22
CA ILE A 111 23.37 -4.77 1.47
C ILE A 111 22.62 -3.86 2.45
N LEU A 112 22.09 -2.72 1.98
CA LEU A 112 21.31 -1.81 2.84
C LEU A 112 20.06 -2.49 3.40
N MET A 113 19.36 -3.30 2.59
CA MET A 113 18.21 -4.07 3.05
C MET A 113 18.61 -5.13 4.08
N PHE A 114 19.73 -5.83 3.86
CA PHE A 114 20.25 -6.79 4.83
C PHE A 114 20.59 -6.13 6.17
N LEU A 115 21.27 -4.98 6.14
CA LEU A 115 21.59 -4.20 7.33
C LEU A 115 20.31 -3.73 8.05
N SER A 116 19.30 -3.26 7.31
CA SER A 116 18.00 -2.85 7.87
C SER A 116 17.32 -4.00 8.63
N VAL A 117 17.30 -5.21 8.04
CA VAL A 117 16.74 -6.39 8.71
C VAL A 117 17.55 -6.76 9.96
N LEU A 118 18.88 -6.72 9.89
CA LEU A 118 19.73 -6.98 11.05
C LEU A 118 19.47 -5.99 12.19
N MET A 119 19.42 -4.69 11.89
CA MET A 119 19.12 -3.66 12.89
C MET A 119 17.75 -3.86 13.51
N PHE A 120 16.74 -4.22 12.70
CA PHE A 120 15.40 -4.54 13.20
C PHE A 120 15.40 -5.74 14.15
N GLN A 121 16.16 -6.80 13.84
CA GLN A 121 16.27 -7.97 14.71
C GLN A 121 17.01 -7.65 16.02
N ILE A 122 18.11 -6.89 15.95
CA ILE A 122 18.86 -6.44 17.14
C ILE A 122 18.00 -5.54 18.03
N GLY A 123 17.10 -4.75 17.44
CA GLY A 123 16.14 -3.90 18.15
C GLY A 123 14.93 -4.64 18.74
N SER A 124 14.68 -5.89 18.35
CA SER A 124 13.54 -6.72 18.81
C SER A 124 13.29 -6.74 20.33
N PRO A 125 14.30 -6.81 21.23
CA PRO A 125 14.07 -6.75 22.67
C PRO A 125 13.61 -5.38 23.18
N LEU A 126 13.83 -4.30 22.43
CA LEU A 126 13.41 -2.94 22.80
C LEU A 126 11.98 -2.63 22.38
N TYR A 127 11.41 -3.39 21.45
CA TYR A 127 10.09 -3.12 20.89
C TYR A 127 8.95 -3.58 21.81
N ILE A 128 7.94 -2.72 21.94
CA ILE A 128 6.64 -3.04 22.52
C ILE A 128 5.90 -3.92 21.53
N LYS A 129 5.68 -5.18 21.92
CA LYS A 129 4.96 -6.17 21.11
C LYS A 129 3.48 -6.10 21.46
N VAL A 130 2.71 -5.39 20.63
CA VAL A 130 1.26 -5.34 20.76
C VAL A 130 0.71 -6.75 20.54
N LYS A 131 -0.04 -7.27 21.53
CA LYS A 131 -0.72 -8.55 21.37
C LYS A 131 -1.75 -8.39 20.27
N ALA A 132 -1.77 -9.32 19.32
CA ALA A 132 -2.86 -9.41 18.36
C ALA A 132 -4.16 -9.49 19.16
N LYS A 133 -4.97 -8.43 19.12
CA LYS A 133 -6.35 -8.51 19.62
C LYS A 133 -6.98 -9.63 18.80
N THR A 134 -7.42 -10.70 19.44
CA THR A 134 -8.11 -11.86 18.83
C THR A 134 -9.47 -11.47 18.21
N LYS A 135 -9.63 -10.22 17.76
CA LYS A 135 -10.73 -9.81 16.88
C LYS A 135 -10.45 -10.43 15.52
N GLN A 136 -11.32 -11.37 15.15
CA GLN A 136 -11.41 -12.03 13.85
C GLN A 136 -10.89 -11.13 12.72
N ASN A 137 -9.94 -11.64 11.91
CA ASN A 137 -9.31 -10.93 10.80
C ASN A 137 -10.34 -10.14 9.99
N LEU A 138 -10.14 -8.82 9.86
CA LEU A 138 -11.07 -7.92 9.17
C LEU A 138 -11.47 -8.44 7.78
N VAL A 139 -10.49 -8.89 6.99
CA VAL A 139 -10.71 -9.43 5.63
C VAL A 139 -11.57 -10.69 5.66
N ILE A 140 -11.29 -11.60 6.60
CA ILE A 140 -12.09 -12.82 6.76
C ILE A 140 -13.51 -12.46 7.18
N GLY A 141 -13.68 -11.49 8.09
CA GLY A 141 -14.99 -11.00 8.52
C GLY A 141 -15.80 -10.38 7.37
N LEU A 142 -15.16 -9.62 6.48
CA LEU A 142 -15.82 -9.07 5.28
C LEU A 142 -16.25 -10.20 4.33
N PHE A 143 -15.39 -11.19 4.10
CA PHE A 143 -15.72 -12.33 3.24
C PHE A 143 -16.83 -13.21 3.85
N GLN A 144 -16.78 -13.45 5.15
CA GLN A 144 -17.86 -14.10 5.92
C GLN A 144 -19.18 -13.37 5.75
N THR A 145 -19.17 -12.04 5.78
CA THR A 145 -20.37 -11.22 5.58
C THR A 145 -20.96 -11.39 4.18
N VAL A 146 -20.12 -11.42 3.14
CA VAL A 146 -20.55 -11.69 1.76
C VAL A 146 -21.16 -13.09 1.64
N VAL A 147 -20.50 -14.10 2.21
CA VAL A 147 -20.97 -15.49 2.18
C VAL A 147 -22.29 -15.65 2.95
N ALA A 148 -22.41 -15.05 4.14
CA ALA A 148 -23.63 -15.06 4.94
C ALA A 148 -24.79 -14.39 4.19
N ALA A 149 -24.56 -13.22 3.59
CA ALA A 149 -25.57 -12.52 2.78
C ALA A 149 -26.03 -13.37 1.59
N PHE A 150 -25.10 -14.08 0.93
CA PHE A 150 -25.41 -14.93 -0.21
C PHE A 150 -26.18 -16.20 0.20
N ARG A 151 -25.79 -16.84 1.30
CA ARG A 151 -26.50 -18.01 1.86
C ARG A 151 -27.94 -17.65 2.25
N LYS A 152 -28.15 -16.50 2.88
CA LYS A 152 -29.46 -16.00 3.30
C LYS A 152 -30.24 -15.26 2.19
N ARG A 153 -29.75 -15.29 0.93
CA ARG A 153 -30.40 -14.61 -0.22
C ARG A 153 -31.80 -15.16 -0.54
N ASN A 154 -32.04 -16.44 -0.27
CA ASN A 154 -33.32 -17.10 -0.55
C ASN A 154 -34.21 -17.28 0.69
N THR A 155 -33.76 -16.87 1.88
CA THR A 155 -34.62 -16.92 3.07
C THR A 155 -35.82 -15.98 2.87
N ARG A 156 -37.01 -16.50 3.16
CA ARG A 156 -38.31 -15.82 3.01
C ARG A 156 -38.33 -14.59 3.93
N ARG A 157 -38.91 -13.48 3.47
CA ARG A 157 -39.07 -12.24 4.25
C ARG A 157 -39.73 -12.57 5.60
N LEU A 158 -39.00 -12.54 6.71
CA LEU A 158 -39.62 -12.23 7.99
C LEU A 158 -40.00 -10.75 7.97
N SER A 159 -41.19 -10.46 8.49
CA SER A 159 -41.80 -9.14 8.43
C SER A 159 -40.96 -8.14 9.22
N LEU A 160 -40.32 -7.21 8.50
CA LEU A 160 -39.53 -6.07 9.00
C LEU A 160 -40.35 -5.16 9.93
N THR A 161 -40.61 -5.59 11.16
CA THR A 161 -41.42 -4.83 12.11
C THR A 161 -40.82 -4.74 13.50
N ASP A 162 -39.71 -5.42 13.79
CA ASP A 162 -39.07 -5.29 15.10
C ASP A 162 -37.57 -5.05 15.01
N CYS A 163 -37.08 -4.14 15.85
CA CYS A 163 -35.68 -3.74 15.92
C CYS A 163 -34.77 -4.80 16.57
N ASP A 164 -35.36 -5.91 17.04
CA ASP A 164 -34.72 -6.95 17.86
C ASP A 164 -34.15 -8.15 17.08
N GLU A 165 -34.29 -8.19 15.75
CA GLU A 165 -33.87 -9.34 14.92
C GLU A 165 -32.45 -9.24 14.34
N TYR A 166 -31.70 -8.17 14.63
CA TYR A 166 -30.36 -7.96 14.06
C TYR A 166 -29.22 -8.33 15.03
N TYR A 167 -28.26 -9.10 14.54
CA TYR A 167 -27.08 -9.48 15.30
C TYR A 167 -26.14 -8.30 15.55
N ARG A 168 -26.01 -7.90 16.82
CA ARG A 168 -25.13 -6.82 17.29
C ARG A 168 -24.07 -7.38 18.23
N TRP A 169 -22.81 -7.13 17.92
CA TRP A 169 -21.69 -7.56 18.76
C TRP A 169 -20.45 -6.68 18.54
N PRO A 170 -19.84 -6.14 19.60
CA PRO A 170 -20.23 -6.24 21.01
C PRO A 170 -21.50 -5.44 21.34
N LEU A 171 -22.23 -5.84 22.40
CA LEU A 171 -23.54 -5.26 22.78
C LEU A 171 -23.49 -3.78 23.23
N GLU A 172 -22.29 -3.24 23.46
CA GLU A 172 -22.03 -1.85 23.89
C GLU A 172 -22.04 -0.82 22.74
N SER A 173 -22.24 -1.23 21.48
CA SER A 173 -22.29 -0.28 20.38
C SER A 173 -23.64 0.46 20.27
N GLU A 174 -23.57 1.75 19.91
CA GLU A 174 -24.73 2.61 19.68
C GLU A 174 -25.78 1.92 18.78
N VAL A 175 -27.06 2.19 19.03
CA VAL A 175 -28.19 1.57 18.31
C VAL A 175 -28.15 1.98 16.84
N PHE A 176 -27.43 1.21 16.03
CA PHE A 176 -27.35 1.41 14.60
C PHE A 176 -28.39 0.54 13.89
N THR A 177 -29.32 1.17 13.17
CA THR A 177 -30.22 0.49 12.24
C THR A 177 -29.51 0.29 10.90
N PRO A 178 -29.53 -0.92 10.30
CA PRO A 178 -28.86 -1.15 9.01
C PRO A 178 -29.37 -0.21 7.93
N SER A 179 -28.45 0.34 7.13
CA SER A 179 -28.79 1.24 6.03
C SER A 179 -29.66 0.52 4.98
N LYS A 180 -30.57 1.27 4.36
CA LYS A 180 -31.49 0.78 3.31
C LYS A 180 -30.82 0.61 1.95
N ASP A 181 -29.56 1.02 1.78
CA ASP A 181 -28.81 0.76 0.55
C ASP A 181 -28.17 -0.63 0.59
N LEU A 182 -28.00 -1.25 -0.59
CA LEU A 182 -27.48 -2.62 -0.72
C LEU A 182 -28.20 -3.61 0.23
N ARG A 183 -29.54 -3.55 0.26
CA ARG A 183 -30.40 -4.32 1.20
C ARG A 183 -30.13 -5.82 1.23
N PHE A 184 -29.61 -6.38 0.13
CA PHE A 184 -29.26 -7.79 0.08
C PHE A 184 -28.19 -8.16 1.13
N LEU A 185 -27.29 -7.25 1.49
CA LEU A 185 -26.26 -7.46 2.51
C LEU A 185 -26.82 -7.45 3.93
N ASN A 186 -27.96 -6.77 4.17
CA ASN A 186 -28.63 -6.78 5.49
C ASN A 186 -29.09 -8.17 5.89
N ARG A 187 -29.24 -9.09 4.92
CA ARG A 187 -29.59 -10.48 5.20
C ARG A 187 -28.52 -11.20 6.02
N ALA A 188 -27.26 -10.77 5.96
CA ALA A 188 -26.17 -11.38 6.72
C ALA A 188 -26.28 -11.14 8.24
N CYS A 189 -27.00 -10.10 8.67
CA CYS A 189 -27.14 -9.76 10.09
C CYS A 189 -28.50 -10.13 10.69
N ILE A 190 -29.39 -10.80 9.94
CA ILE A 190 -30.69 -11.28 10.46
C ILE A 190 -30.46 -12.57 11.24
N ILE A 191 -30.93 -12.60 12.49
CA ILE A 191 -30.96 -13.80 13.33
C ILE A 191 -32.15 -14.65 12.88
N GLU A 192 -31.90 -15.88 12.43
CA GLU A 192 -32.98 -16.79 12.01
C GLU A 192 -33.47 -17.64 13.19
N ASP A 193 -32.53 -18.09 14.04
CA ASP A 193 -32.81 -18.88 15.23
C ASP A 193 -31.79 -18.55 16.33
N PRO A 194 -32.20 -17.86 17.42
CA PRO A 194 -31.30 -17.46 18.50
C PRO A 194 -30.56 -18.61 19.18
N GLU A 195 -31.19 -19.79 19.31
CA GLU A 195 -30.58 -20.94 19.99
C GLU A 195 -29.49 -21.62 19.14
N ARG A 196 -29.60 -21.49 17.82
CA ARG A 196 -28.64 -22.06 16.86
C ARG A 196 -27.54 -21.08 16.47
N ASP A 197 -27.90 -19.83 16.26
CA ASP A 197 -27.00 -18.82 15.71
C ASP A 197 -26.14 -18.13 16.78
N LEU A 198 -26.56 -18.16 18.06
CA LEU A 198 -25.88 -17.51 19.17
C LEU A 198 -25.38 -18.52 20.21
N ASN A 199 -24.19 -18.26 20.73
CA ASN A 199 -23.65 -18.92 21.90
C ASN A 199 -24.24 -18.30 23.18
N PRO A 200 -24.12 -18.95 24.35
CA PRO A 200 -24.64 -18.44 25.62
C PRO A 200 -24.06 -17.08 26.05
N ASP A 201 -22.90 -16.70 25.51
CA ASP A 201 -22.22 -15.42 25.74
C ASP A 201 -22.71 -14.30 24.78
N GLY A 202 -23.65 -14.60 23.87
CA GLY A 202 -24.12 -13.68 22.83
C GLY A 202 -23.18 -13.58 21.61
N SER A 203 -22.10 -14.37 21.56
CA SER A 203 -21.24 -14.45 20.38
C SER A 203 -21.87 -15.32 19.28
N THR A 204 -21.50 -15.07 18.02
CA THR A 204 -22.00 -15.86 16.89
C THR A 204 -21.44 -17.28 16.94
N SER A 205 -22.34 -18.27 16.90
CA SER A 205 -21.99 -19.70 16.82
C SER A 205 -21.28 -20.02 15.50
N ASN A 206 -21.72 -19.40 14.40
CA ASN A 206 -21.08 -19.54 13.09
C ASN A 206 -20.94 -18.20 12.35
N PRO A 207 -19.73 -17.60 12.33
CA PRO A 207 -19.46 -16.35 11.62
C PRO A 207 -19.78 -16.37 10.11
N TRP A 208 -19.83 -17.56 9.48
CA TRP A 208 -20.16 -17.73 8.06
C TRP A 208 -21.65 -17.73 7.75
N ASN A 209 -22.50 -17.79 8.79
CA ASN A 209 -23.96 -17.75 8.65
C ASN A 209 -24.55 -16.46 9.23
N LEU A 210 -23.89 -15.87 10.22
CA LEU A 210 -24.35 -14.65 10.89
C LEU A 210 -23.18 -13.68 11.11
N SER A 211 -23.36 -12.44 10.64
CA SER A 211 -22.38 -11.36 10.74
C SER A 211 -22.99 -10.14 11.45
N SER A 212 -22.18 -9.38 12.20
CA SER A 212 -22.69 -8.22 12.95
C SER A 212 -23.07 -7.07 12.02
N VAL A 213 -24.02 -6.23 12.47
CA VAL A 213 -24.44 -5.02 11.72
C VAL A 213 -23.26 -4.12 11.37
N GLU A 214 -22.32 -3.90 12.29
CA GLU A 214 -21.10 -3.11 12.05
C GLU A 214 -20.27 -3.62 10.87
N ARG A 215 -20.15 -4.94 10.71
CA ARG A 215 -19.41 -5.55 9.60
C ARG A 215 -20.13 -5.39 8.27
N VAL A 216 -21.45 -5.54 8.29
CA VAL A 216 -22.29 -5.32 7.10
C VAL A 216 -22.17 -3.89 6.63
N GLU A 217 -22.23 -2.91 7.53
CA GLU A 217 -22.09 -1.49 7.18
C GLU A 217 -20.67 -1.14 6.73
N SER A 218 -19.65 -1.71 7.38
CA SER A 218 -18.26 -1.57 6.91
C SER A 218 -18.08 -2.10 5.49
N LEU A 219 -18.67 -3.26 5.17
CA LEU A 219 -18.63 -3.84 3.82
C LEU A 219 -19.36 -2.94 2.80
N LYS A 220 -20.54 -2.42 3.17
CA LYS A 220 -21.27 -1.49 2.29
C LYS A 220 -20.47 -0.22 2.02
N ALA A 221 -19.83 0.35 3.04
CA ALA A 221 -18.97 1.51 2.88
C ALA A 221 -17.85 1.23 1.87
N ILE A 222 -17.19 0.07 1.97
CA ILE A 222 -16.16 -0.36 1.01
C ILE A 222 -16.74 -0.46 -0.41
N ILE A 223 -17.89 -1.11 -0.59
CA ILE A 223 -18.54 -1.25 -1.91
C ILE A 223 -18.89 0.11 -2.51
N ARG A 224 -19.31 1.09 -1.70
CA ARG A 224 -19.61 2.45 -2.16
C ARG A 224 -18.37 3.24 -2.57
N VAL A 225 -17.23 3.00 -1.92
CA VAL A 225 -15.96 3.67 -2.22
C VAL A 225 -15.27 3.04 -3.44
N LEU A 226 -15.55 1.76 -3.75
CA LEU A 226 -14.91 1.03 -4.83
C LEU A 226 -15.03 1.70 -6.22
N PRO A 227 -16.18 2.26 -6.64
CA PRO A 227 -16.26 3.04 -7.88
C PRO A 227 -15.34 4.27 -7.89
N MET A 228 -15.27 5.04 -6.80
CA MET A 228 -14.36 6.19 -6.70
C MET A 228 -12.90 5.75 -6.72
N TRP A 229 -12.57 4.61 -6.12
CA TRP A 229 -11.22 4.06 -6.22
C TRP A 229 -10.89 3.59 -7.65
N SER A 230 -11.88 3.04 -8.36
CA SER A 230 -11.69 2.55 -9.73
C SER A 230 -11.42 3.66 -10.75
N THR A 231 -11.94 4.87 -10.56
CA THR A 231 -11.60 6.00 -11.45
C THR A 231 -10.11 6.36 -11.37
N GLY A 232 -9.45 6.05 -10.25
CA GLY A 232 -8.00 6.19 -10.07
C GLY A 232 -7.14 5.30 -10.97
N PHE A 233 -7.71 4.26 -11.60
CA PHE A 233 -6.97 3.40 -12.55
C PHE A 233 -6.35 4.17 -13.71
N ILE A 234 -6.99 5.26 -14.16
CA ILE A 234 -6.48 6.10 -15.26
C ILE A 234 -5.10 6.67 -14.89
N ILE A 235 -4.95 7.17 -13.65
CA ILE A 235 -3.67 7.70 -13.15
C ILE A 235 -2.58 6.61 -13.16
N PHE A 236 -2.92 5.35 -12.84
CA PHE A 236 -1.97 4.24 -12.91
C PHE A 236 -1.56 3.90 -14.35
N VAL A 237 -2.46 4.06 -15.33
CA VAL A 237 -2.12 3.89 -16.74
C VAL A 237 -1.12 4.97 -17.16
N ASP A 238 -1.33 6.23 -16.76
CA ASP A 238 -0.44 7.35 -17.08
C ASP A 238 0.98 7.15 -16.53
N MET A 239 1.14 6.43 -15.41
CA MET A 239 2.46 6.08 -14.89
C MET A 239 3.30 5.23 -15.88
N ASN A 240 2.68 4.54 -16.85
CA ASN A 240 3.44 3.83 -17.89
C ASN A 240 4.17 4.78 -18.85
N VAL A 241 3.77 6.06 -18.93
CA VAL A 241 4.46 7.09 -19.72
C VAL A 241 5.90 7.28 -19.26
N PHE A 242 6.23 6.96 -17.99
CA PHE A 242 7.61 7.04 -17.48
C PHE A 242 8.62 6.23 -18.31
N ALA A 243 8.22 5.07 -18.86
CA ALA A 243 9.12 4.26 -19.68
C ALA A 243 9.47 4.96 -21.01
N PHE A 244 8.50 5.62 -21.64
CA PHE A 244 8.72 6.43 -22.83
C PHE A 244 9.56 7.67 -22.54
N SER A 245 9.29 8.36 -21.43
CA SER A 245 10.11 9.50 -21.00
C SER A 245 11.56 9.11 -20.75
N LEU A 246 11.83 7.90 -20.23
CA LEU A 246 13.19 7.40 -20.06
C LEU A 246 13.92 7.23 -21.39
N LEU A 247 13.24 6.67 -22.41
CA LEU A 247 13.81 6.51 -23.76
C LEU A 247 14.14 7.86 -24.39
N GLN A 248 13.22 8.83 -24.28
CA GLN A 248 13.44 10.19 -24.77
C GLN A 248 14.66 10.84 -24.09
N LYS A 249 14.78 10.71 -22.77
CA LYS A 249 15.90 11.29 -22.00
C LYS A 249 17.24 10.68 -22.38
N LYS A 250 17.28 9.40 -22.76
CA LYS A 250 18.51 8.76 -23.27
C LYS A 250 19.01 9.38 -24.59
N THR A 251 18.13 10.00 -25.38
CA THR A 251 18.50 10.67 -26.64
C THR A 251 18.75 12.16 -26.49
N MET A 252 18.45 12.74 -25.32
CA MET A 252 18.69 14.16 -25.04
C MET A 252 20.14 14.38 -24.59
N ASP A 253 20.63 15.61 -24.74
CA ASP A 253 21.87 16.02 -24.08
C ASP A 253 21.63 16.12 -22.56
N ARG A 254 22.46 15.43 -21.78
CA ARG A 254 22.35 15.29 -20.32
C ARG A 254 23.53 15.92 -19.56
N HIS A 255 24.39 16.68 -20.25
CA HIS A 255 25.54 17.35 -19.62
C HIS A 255 25.11 18.61 -18.88
N ILE A 256 25.47 18.73 -17.59
CA ILE A 256 25.22 19.95 -16.80
C ILE A 256 26.35 20.96 -16.97
N PHE A 257 27.58 20.47 -16.95
CA PHE A 257 28.79 21.26 -17.14
C PHE A 257 29.49 20.73 -18.39
N PRO A 258 30.07 21.61 -19.23
CA PRO A 258 30.86 21.17 -20.38
C PRO A 258 31.90 20.13 -19.94
N ASP A 259 31.79 18.92 -20.48
CA ASP A 259 32.68 17.75 -20.33
C ASP A 259 32.88 17.10 -18.95
N HIS A 260 32.21 17.55 -17.88
CA HIS A 260 32.51 17.05 -16.52
C HIS A 260 31.46 16.12 -15.91
N PHE A 261 30.18 16.28 -16.24
CA PHE A 261 29.12 15.49 -15.59
C PHE A 261 27.88 15.29 -16.46
N GLU A 262 27.60 14.02 -16.77
CA GLU A 262 26.38 13.59 -17.45
C GLU A 262 25.39 13.00 -16.43
N ILE A 263 24.16 13.52 -16.41
CA ILE A 263 23.12 13.00 -15.53
C ILE A 263 22.60 11.66 -16.08
N PRO A 264 22.43 10.62 -15.25
CA PRO A 264 21.71 9.41 -15.66
C PRO A 264 20.28 9.74 -16.11
N ALA A 265 19.84 9.19 -17.25
CA ALA A 265 18.54 9.52 -17.84
C ALA A 265 17.38 9.22 -16.89
N ALA A 266 17.51 8.17 -16.05
CA ALA A 266 16.49 7.81 -15.07
C ALA A 266 16.44 8.79 -13.88
N SER A 267 17.52 9.50 -13.56
CA SER A 267 17.57 10.47 -12.45
C SER A 267 16.76 11.74 -12.69
N PHE A 268 16.28 11.98 -13.91
CA PHE A 268 15.36 13.08 -14.21
C PHE A 268 14.01 12.96 -13.47
N SER A 269 13.68 11.80 -12.88
CA SER A 269 12.50 11.70 -11.99
C SER A 269 12.61 12.62 -10.76
N VAL A 270 13.80 13.06 -10.39
CA VAL A 270 14.05 14.01 -9.30
C VAL A 270 13.33 15.33 -9.54
N PHE A 271 13.32 15.84 -10.78
CA PHE A 271 12.63 17.10 -11.10
C PHE A 271 11.15 17.01 -10.84
N LEU A 272 10.52 15.86 -11.15
CA LEU A 272 9.12 15.63 -10.83
C LEU A 272 8.89 15.59 -9.32
N ILE A 273 9.76 14.93 -8.56
CA ILE A 273 9.66 14.88 -7.08
C ILE A 273 9.77 16.29 -6.49
N ILE A 274 10.74 17.08 -6.95
CA ILE A 274 10.92 18.47 -6.49
C ILE A 274 9.68 19.31 -6.86
N ALA A 275 9.22 19.23 -8.11
CA ALA A 275 8.05 19.98 -8.56
C ALA A 275 6.79 19.62 -7.77
N LEU A 276 6.54 18.32 -7.53
CA LEU A 276 5.43 17.86 -6.70
C LEU A 276 5.57 18.34 -5.25
N THR A 277 6.78 18.33 -4.70
CA THR A 277 7.03 18.80 -3.33
C THR A 277 6.75 20.30 -3.21
N ILE A 278 7.21 21.10 -4.18
CA ILE A 278 6.92 22.55 -4.24
C ILE A 278 5.41 22.77 -4.41
N TRP A 279 4.76 22.00 -5.28
CA TRP A 279 3.32 22.10 -5.51
C TRP A 279 2.50 21.79 -4.26
N ILE A 280 2.85 20.74 -3.52
CA ILE A 280 2.20 20.39 -2.26
C ILE A 280 2.40 21.50 -1.23
N ALA A 281 3.63 22.00 -1.07
CA ALA A 281 3.90 23.10 -0.14
C ALA A 281 3.10 24.37 -0.49
N PHE A 282 2.99 24.67 -1.80
CA PHE A 282 2.17 25.78 -2.27
C PHE A 282 0.67 25.55 -2.00
N TYR A 283 0.15 24.36 -2.28
CA TYR A 283 -1.25 24.01 -2.02
C TYR A 283 -1.59 24.09 -0.53
N ASP A 284 -0.76 23.50 0.33
CA ASP A 284 -1.02 23.44 1.77
C ASP A 284 -0.92 24.81 2.44
N VAL A 285 -0.03 25.70 1.99
CA VAL A 285 0.14 27.02 2.60
C VAL A 285 -0.77 28.05 1.95
N PHE A 286 -0.76 28.15 0.63
CA PHE A 286 -1.45 29.25 -0.04
C PHE A 286 -2.92 28.92 -0.32
N TRP A 287 -3.18 27.74 -0.90
CA TRP A 287 -4.52 27.39 -1.32
C TRP A 287 -5.45 27.08 -0.14
N SER A 288 -4.98 26.34 0.85
CA SER A 288 -5.79 26.01 2.04
C SER A 288 -6.21 27.26 2.81
N LEU A 289 -5.28 28.18 3.09
CA LEU A 289 -5.52 29.44 3.80
C LEU A 289 -6.45 30.36 3.00
N CYS A 290 -6.28 30.43 1.67
CA CYS A 290 -7.15 31.22 0.82
C CYS A 290 -8.59 30.67 0.81
N CYS A 291 -8.74 29.36 0.68
CA CYS A 291 -10.05 28.70 0.68
C CYS A 291 -10.76 28.88 2.03
N GLN A 292 -10.02 28.75 3.13
CA GLN A 292 -10.55 28.94 4.48
C GLN A 292 -11.00 30.39 4.73
N ASN A 293 -10.21 31.38 4.30
CA ASN A 293 -10.62 32.79 4.37
C ASN A 293 -11.87 33.10 3.53
N ILE A 294 -12.05 32.43 2.38
CA ILE A 294 -13.25 32.60 1.54
C ILE A 294 -14.47 31.95 2.20
N LEU A 295 -14.32 30.75 2.78
CA LEU A 295 -15.38 30.08 3.53
C LEU A 295 -15.82 30.91 4.75
N ASP A 296 -14.86 31.41 5.54
CA ASP A 296 -15.13 32.27 6.69
C ASP A 296 -15.84 33.58 6.26
N SER A 297 -15.56 34.09 5.06
CA SER A 297 -16.24 35.27 4.48
C SER A 297 -17.63 34.99 3.91
N LEU A 298 -18.00 33.72 3.69
CA LEU A 298 -19.34 33.32 3.21
C LEU A 298 -20.29 32.95 4.35
N GLU A 299 -19.75 32.59 5.53
CA GLU A 299 -20.53 32.24 6.72
C GLU A 299 -20.84 33.44 7.64
N GLY A 300 -20.17 34.59 7.46
CA GLY A 300 -20.39 35.83 8.21
C GLY A 300 -21.23 36.88 7.48
#